data_AF-A0A0J8U827-F1
#
_entry.id   AF-A0A0J8U827-F1
#
_cell.length_a   1.000
_cell.length_b   1.000
_cell.length_c   1.000
_cell.angle_alpha   90.00
_cell.angle_beta   90.00
_cell.angle_gamma   90.00
#
_symmetry.space_group_name_H-M   'P 1'
#
loop_
_entity.id
_entity.type
_entity.pdbx_description
1 polymer ?
#
loop_
_entity_poly.entity_id
_entity_poly.type
_entity_poly.pdbx_seq_one_letter_code
_entity_poly.pdbx_strand_id
1 'polypeptide(L)' 'MSEYPNDIHPDYPVATAYTADGAVYDYVGGWETAISMANEGYRIVVHEGDAHLSKDQLQQAVNDELAGAIDCFGEGHRK' A
#
# COMPACT_ATOMS: atom_id res chain seq x y z
N MET A 1 -27.14 10.61 0.63
CA MET A 1 -25.71 10.86 0.84
C MET A 1 -25.13 9.54 1.30
N SER A 2 -24.17 9.01 0.55
CA SER A 2 -23.62 7.67 0.73
C SER A 2 -22.78 7.62 2.00
N GLU A 3 -23.37 7.14 3.09
CA GLU A 3 -22.64 6.82 4.31
C GLU A 3 -22.12 5.39 4.17
N TYR A 4 -20.83 5.26 3.84
CA TYR A 4 -20.13 3.98 3.88
C TYR A 4 -20.01 3.54 5.35
N PRO A 5 -20.53 2.36 5.74
CA PRO A 5 -20.32 1.81 7.06
C PRO A 5 -18.94 1.15 7.10
N ASN A 6 -17.88 1.96 7.06
CA ASN A 6 -16.52 1.46 7.28
C ASN A 6 -16.07 1.86 8.69
N ASP A 7 -16.80 1.35 9.69
CA ASP A 7 -16.31 1.06 11.04
C ASP A 7 -15.21 -0.01 10.92
N ILE A 8 -14.09 0.35 10.30
CA ILE A 8 -12.82 -0.31 10.51
C ILE A 8 -11.86 0.84 10.79
N HIS A 9 -11.94 1.34 12.02
CA HIS A 9 -10.75 1.87 12.68
C HIS A 9 -10.03 0.63 13.22
N PRO A 10 -9.08 0.01 12.49
CA PRO A 10 -8.18 -0.88 13.18
C PRO A 10 -7.37 0.02 14.10
N ASP A 11 -7.46 -0.26 15.40
CA ASP A 11 -6.75 0.46 16.48
C ASP A 11 -5.22 0.53 16.23
N TYR A 12 -4.72 -0.26 15.27
CA TYR A 12 -3.36 -0.29 14.77
C TYR A 12 -3.34 -0.26 13.23
N PRO A 13 -2.66 0.71 12.59
CA PRO A 13 -2.52 0.73 11.15
C PRO A 13 -1.63 -0.43 10.69
N VAL A 14 -2.17 -1.28 9.80
CA VAL A 14 -1.47 -2.42 9.19
C VAL A 14 -0.27 -1.94 8.37
N ALA A 15 -0.44 -0.83 7.65
CA ALA A 15 0.60 -0.23 6.82
C ALA A 15 0.55 1.32 6.85
N THR A 16 1.67 1.94 6.50
CA THR A 16 1.77 3.40 6.34
C THR A 16 2.09 3.70 4.88
N ALA A 17 1.29 4.58 4.27
CA ALA A 17 1.54 5.10 2.93
C ALA A 17 2.43 6.33 3.01
N TYR A 18 3.43 6.38 2.13
CA TYR A 18 4.35 7.50 1.98
C TYR A 18 4.21 8.07 0.58
N THR A 19 4.28 9.41 0.49
CA THR A 19 4.42 10.10 -0.79
C THR A 19 5.79 9.80 -1.40
N ALA A 20 5.94 10.09 -2.70
CA ALA A 20 7.22 9.96 -3.39
C ALA A 20 8.34 10.81 -2.75
N ASP A 21 7.99 11.89 -2.03
CA ASP A 21 8.92 12.76 -1.30
C ASP A 21 9.39 12.16 0.04
N GLY A 22 8.80 11.04 0.46
CA GLY A 22 9.10 10.37 1.73
C GLY A 22 8.31 10.92 2.92
N ALA A 23 7.32 11.79 2.69
CA ALA A 23 6.40 12.23 3.73
C ALA A 23 5.32 11.17 3.97
N VAL A 24 4.87 11.02 5.22
CA VAL A 24 3.70 10.18 5.52
C VAL A 24 2.49 10.79 4.83
N TYR A 25 1.87 10.00 3.96
CA TYR A 25 0.65 10.38 3.25
C TYR A 25 -0.58 10.03 4.09
N ASP A 26 -0.70 8.74 4.43
CA ASP A 26 -1.89 8.22 5.11
C ASP A 26 -1.57 6.91 5.86
N TYR A 27 -2.44 6.52 6.80
CA TYR A 27 -2.32 5.29 7.59
C TYR A 27 -3.35 4.27 7.12
N VAL A 28 -2.84 3.15 6.63
CA VAL A 28 -3.64 2.13 5.96
C VAL A 28 -3.99 1.01 6.93
N GLY A 29 -5.28 0.84 7.16
CA GLY A 29 -5.82 -0.17 8.07
C GLY A 29 -6.05 -1.55 7.46
N GLY A 30 -5.87 -1.73 6.15
CA GLY A 30 -6.20 -2.99 5.47
C GLY A 30 -5.35 -3.26 4.23
N TRP A 31 -5.16 -4.53 3.93
CA TRP A 31 -4.32 -4.97 2.80
C TRP A 31 -4.87 -4.51 1.44
N GLU A 32 -6.20 -4.42 1.28
CA GLU A 32 -6.85 -3.98 0.03
C GLU A 32 -6.47 -2.54 -0.32
N THR A 33 -6.58 -1.63 0.65
CA THR A 33 -6.21 -0.22 0.47
C THR A 33 -4.71 -0.07 0.23
N ALA A 34 -3.88 -0.88 0.89
CA ALA A 34 -2.42 -0.86 0.73
C ALA A 34 -2.02 -1.21 -0.72
N ILE A 35 -2.64 -2.25 -1.30
CA ILE A 35 -2.40 -2.66 -2.68
C ILE A 35 -2.88 -1.59 -3.66
N SER A 36 -4.07 -1.03 -3.45
CA SER A 36 -4.60 0.04 -4.31
C SER A 36 -3.67 1.25 -4.33
N MET A 37 -3.20 1.70 -3.17
CA MET A 37 -2.28 2.83 -3.10
C MET A 37 -0.91 2.52 -3.72
N ALA A 38 -0.42 1.28 -3.61
CA ALA A 38 0.81 0.87 -4.29
C ALA A 38 0.65 0.93 -5.82
N ASN A 39 -0.50 0.52 -6.35
CA ASN A 39 -0.84 0.60 -7.77
C ASN A 39 -0.93 2.05 -8.27
N GLU A 40 -1.37 2.98 -7.41
CA GLU A 40 -1.35 4.42 -7.66
C GLU A 40 0.06 5.04 -7.63
N GLY A 41 1.09 4.27 -7.22
CA GLY A 41 2.49 4.71 -7.18
C GLY A 41 2.96 5.23 -5.82
N TYR A 42 2.18 5.04 -4.74
CA TYR A 42 2.58 5.40 -3.39
C TYR A 42 3.47 4.34 -2.76
N ARG A 43 4.42 4.77 -1.92
CA ARG A 43 5.31 3.84 -1.23
C ARG A 43 4.64 3.34 0.04
N ILE A 44 4.34 2.04 0.09
CA ILE A 44 3.65 1.44 1.24
C ILE A 44 4.62 0.64 2.11
N VAL A 45 4.64 0.95 3.41
CA VAL A 45 5.43 0.22 4.41
C VAL A 45 4.48 -0.50 5.35
N VAL A 46 4.53 -1.83 5.30
CA VAL A 46 3.70 -2.69 6.13
C VAL A 46 4.39 -2.88 7.48
N HIS A 47 3.72 -2.52 8.56
CA HIS A 47 4.26 -2.66 9.92
C HIS A 47 3.76 -3.95 10.57
N GLU A 48 2.48 -4.25 10.41
CA GLU A 48 1.81 -5.45 10.90
C GLU A 48 1.17 -6.21 9.74
N GLY A 49 1.14 -7.54 9.84
CA GLY A 49 0.40 -8.36 8.88
C GLY A 49 -1.09 -8.26 9.17
N ASP A 50 -1.90 -8.35 8.13
CA ASP A 50 -3.35 -8.51 8.29
C ASP A 50 -3.69 -9.98 8.60
N ALA A 51 -4.88 -10.23 9.13
CA ALA A 51 -5.39 -11.59 9.36
C ALA A 51 -5.32 -12.49 8.11
N HIS A 52 -5.36 -11.91 6.91
CA HIS A 52 -5.27 -12.63 5.64
C HIS A 52 -3.82 -12.84 5.12
N LEU A 53 -2.93 -11.89 5.38
CA LEU A 53 -1.58 -11.84 4.80
C LEU A 53 -0.56 -11.44 5.86
N SER A 54 0.48 -12.27 6.03
CA SER A 54 1.61 -11.92 6.90
C SER A 54 2.30 -10.64 6.41
N LYS A 55 2.89 -9.87 7.33
CA LYS A 55 3.62 -8.63 7.05
C LYS A 55 4.52 -8.73 5.81
N ASP A 56 5.31 -9.80 5.74
CA ASP A 56 6.26 -10.05 4.65
C ASP A 56 5.58 -10.29 3.31
N GLN A 57 4.51 -11.10 3.30
CA GLN A 57 3.73 -11.39 2.11
C GLN A 57 3.01 -10.14 1.60
N LEU A 58 2.41 -9.36 2.50
CA LEU A 58 1.76 -8.11 2.14
C LEU A 58 2.80 -7.10 1.62
N GLN A 59 3.94 -6.98 2.29
CA GLN A 59 5.03 -6.09 1.88
C GLN A 59 5.57 -6.44 0.49
N GLN A 60 5.69 -7.74 0.18
CA GLN A 60 6.10 -8.21 -1.13
C GLN A 60 5.05 -7.88 -2.19
N ALA A 61 3.76 -8.11 -1.93
CA ALA A 61 2.67 -7.78 -2.84
C ALA A 61 2.61 -6.28 -3.16
N VAL A 62 2.64 -5.40 -2.15
CA VAL A 62 2.65 -3.95 -2.41
C VAL A 62 3.92 -3.49 -3.12
N ASN A 63 5.06 -4.13 -2.88
CA ASN A 63 6.29 -3.78 -3.58
C ASN A 63 6.25 -4.21 -5.05
N ASP A 64 5.70 -5.37 -5.36
CA ASP A 64 5.52 -5.87 -6.73
C ASP A 64 4.56 -4.96 -7.52
N GLU A 65 3.43 -4.59 -6.91
CA GLU A 65 2.45 -3.67 -7.50
C GLU A 65 3.03 -2.27 -7.72
N LEU A 66 3.76 -1.74 -6.74
CA LEU A 66 4.46 -0.46 -6.87
C LEU A 66 5.53 -0.54 -7.96
N ALA A 67 6.28 -1.64 -8.04
CA ALA A 67 7.28 -1.84 -9.08
C ALA A 67 6.63 -1.90 -10.46
N GLY A 68 5.50 -2.59 -10.62
CA GLY A 68 4.72 -2.61 -11.85
C GLY A 68 4.15 -1.23 -12.22
N ALA A 69 3.67 -0.46 -11.24
CA ALA A 69 3.19 0.90 -11.45
C ALA A 69 4.31 1.85 -11.92
N ILE A 70 5.51 1.73 -11.32
CA ILE A 70 6.69 2.49 -11.72
C ILE A 70 7.22 2.03 -13.08
N ASP A 71 7.28 0.72 -13.34
CA ASP A 71 7.74 0.13 -14.60
C ASP A 71 6.84 0.52 -15.78
N CYS A 72 5.52 0.60 -15.56
CA CYS A 72 4.57 1.03 -16.58
C CYS A 72 4.74 2.52 -16.96
N PHE A 73 5.26 3.36 -16.06
CA PHE A 73 5.51 4.80 -16.29
C PHE A 73 6.97 5.12 -16.64
N GLY A 74 7.91 4.24 -16.33
CA GLY A 74 9.35 4.43 -16.49
C GLY A 74 9.91 3.47 -17.52
N GLU A 75 9.77 3.86 -18.80
CA GLU A 75 10.65 3.60 -19.94
C GLU A 75 11.66 2.44 -19.86
N GLY A 76 11.74 1.67 -20.95
CA GLY A 76 12.69 0.58 -21.06
C GLY A 76 14.12 0.87 -20.57
N HIS A 77 14.81 -0.24 -20.29
CA HIS A 77 16.25 -0.44 -20.41
C HIS A 77 17.03 -0.72 -19.09
N ARG A 78 17.21 -2.02 -18.79
CA ARG A 78 18.49 -2.69 -18.46
C ARG A 78 18.16 -4.14 -18.03
N LYS A 79 18.52 -5.21 -18.74
CA LYS A 79 19.45 -5.48 -19.83
C LYS A 79 18.99 -6.72 -20.58
#